data_AF-A0A1H3W2T9-F1
#
_entry.id   AF-A0A1H3W2T9-F1
#
_cell.length_a   1.000
_cell.length_b   1.000
_cell.length_c   1.000
_cell.angle_alpha   90.00
_cell.angle_beta   90.00
_cell.angle_gamma   90.00
#
_symmetry.space_group_name_H-M   'P 1'
#
loop_
_entity.id
_entity.type
_entity.pdbx_description
1 polymer ?
#
loop_
_entity_poly.entity_id
_entity_poly.type
_entity_poly.pdbx_seq_one_letter_code
_entity_poly.pdbx_strand_id
1 'polypeptide(L)'
;MTTENHNIKTNIKIGQQIFENLPHDIKPGWAGLILSCFNHYIKDIPASILELYQIIENKDRWKEAHVQFTRIRVYGLDNKNYKPENYLRLAELVAKVTYNASGQVDPFDYDSGHYIASLALKATEYFDDSRLEEEVESVILLFSRNKRLKDNLEDTKDVLLYKKIDDILWYDWDPIGINDIAPRDEYRSYVPEIFSLIKAKAGKQEIANRLHKFETENMAMSGSIENCLTIAKKIICTQ
;
A
#
# COMPACT_ATOMS: atom_id res chain seq x y z
N MET A 1 -32.27 2.25 -7.70
CA MET A 1 -31.33 2.85 -8.67
C MET A 1 -30.30 1.79 -9.00
N THR A 2 -30.22 1.39 -10.25
CA THR A 2 -29.42 0.28 -10.76
C THR A 2 -27.93 0.58 -10.61
N THR A 3 -27.25 -0.16 -9.73
CA THR A 3 -25.80 -0.24 -9.68
C THR A 3 -25.33 -0.92 -10.96
N GLU A 4 -25.01 -0.12 -11.98
CA GLU A 4 -24.06 -0.57 -12.99
C GLU A 4 -22.71 -0.76 -12.28
N ASN A 5 -22.52 -1.95 -11.70
CA ASN A 5 -21.24 -2.44 -11.23
C ASN A 5 -20.32 -2.52 -12.45
N HIS A 6 -19.68 -1.39 -12.73
CA HIS A 6 -18.55 -1.24 -13.62
C HIS A 6 -17.40 -2.06 -13.02
N ASN A 7 -17.45 -3.38 -13.23
CA ASN A 7 -16.50 -4.32 -12.66
C ASN A 7 -15.10 -4.00 -13.21
N ILE A 8 -14.25 -3.41 -12.37
CA ILE A 8 -12.88 -3.01 -12.70
C ILE A 8 -12.06 -4.23 -13.17
N LYS A 9 -12.41 -5.43 -12.67
CA LYS A 9 -11.79 -6.71 -13.01
C LYS A 9 -11.98 -7.07 -14.48
N THR A 10 -13.13 -6.74 -15.07
CA THR A 10 -13.46 -7.09 -16.46
C THR A 10 -13.38 -5.90 -17.42
N ASN A 11 -13.35 -4.67 -16.92
CA ASN A 11 -13.33 -3.46 -17.74
C ASN A 11 -12.01 -2.68 -17.58
N ILE A 12 -11.01 -3.10 -18.37
CA ILE A 12 -9.68 -2.47 -18.45
C ILE A 12 -9.77 -0.95 -18.68
N LYS A 13 -10.81 -0.46 -19.36
CA LYS A 13 -10.99 0.97 -19.64
C LYS A 13 -11.11 1.80 -18.36
N ILE A 14 -11.65 1.25 -17.27
CA ILE A 14 -11.76 1.97 -16.00
C ILE A 14 -10.37 2.17 -15.39
N GLY A 15 -9.56 1.11 -15.33
CA GLY A 15 -8.19 1.19 -14.83
C GLY A 15 -7.34 2.17 -15.64
N GLN A 16 -7.47 2.12 -16.97
CA GLN A 16 -6.84 3.09 -17.89
C GLN A 16 -7.29 4.53 -17.58
N GLN A 17 -8.59 4.79 -17.54
CA GLN A 17 -9.14 6.11 -17.26
C GLN A 17 -8.68 6.66 -15.91
N ILE A 18 -8.61 5.82 -14.88
CA ILE A 18 -8.10 6.23 -13.57
C ILE A 18 -6.63 6.65 -13.72
N PHE A 19 -5.79 5.79 -14.30
CA PHE A 19 -4.37 6.05 -14.43
C PHE A 19 -4.06 7.30 -15.28
N GLU A 20 -4.75 7.48 -16.40
CA GLU A 20 -4.56 8.64 -17.29
C GLU A 20 -4.96 9.96 -16.63
N ASN A 21 -5.93 9.93 -15.71
CA ASN A 21 -6.40 11.11 -14.96
C ASN A 21 -5.55 11.45 -13.72
N LEU A 22 -4.59 10.60 -13.35
CA LEU A 22 -3.67 10.91 -12.24
C LEU A 22 -2.56 11.84 -12.73
N PRO A 23 -2.21 12.89 -11.96
CA PRO A 23 -1.01 13.66 -12.28
C PRO A 23 0.23 12.78 -12.24
N HIS A 24 1.20 13.15 -13.07
CA HIS A 24 2.43 12.42 -13.26
C HIS A 24 3.13 12.05 -11.95
N ASP A 25 3.23 13.00 -11.02
CA ASP A 25 3.90 12.84 -9.73
C ASP A 25 3.10 12.03 -8.70
N ILE A 26 1.83 11.71 -8.98
CA ILE A 26 0.96 10.91 -8.10
C ILE A 26 0.96 9.43 -8.51
N LYS A 27 1.22 9.13 -9.78
CA LYS A 27 1.20 7.76 -10.34
C LYS A 27 2.06 6.76 -9.55
N PRO A 28 3.30 7.07 -9.11
CA PRO A 28 4.11 6.13 -8.34
C PRO A 28 3.50 5.80 -6.98
N GLY A 29 3.01 6.81 -6.25
CA GLY A 29 2.38 6.63 -4.95
C GLY A 29 1.08 5.83 -5.04
N TRP A 30 0.23 6.12 -6.02
CA TRP A 30 -0.99 5.35 -6.29
C TRP A 30 -0.68 3.88 -6.61
N ALA A 31 0.26 3.62 -7.52
CA ALA A 31 0.66 2.26 -7.90
C ALA A 31 1.30 1.50 -6.72
N GLY A 32 2.16 2.16 -5.97
CA GLY A 32 2.78 1.63 -4.76
C GLY A 32 1.75 1.27 -3.68
N LEU A 33 0.71 2.09 -3.51
CA LEU A 33 -0.37 1.81 -2.57
C LEU A 33 -1.12 0.53 -2.92
N ILE A 34 -1.44 0.34 -4.21
CA ILE A 34 -2.07 -0.88 -4.71
C ILE A 34 -1.19 -2.10 -4.46
N LEU A 35 0.12 -2.00 -4.75
CA LEU A 35 1.07 -3.08 -4.49
C LEU A 35 1.17 -3.42 -3.00
N SER A 36 1.08 -2.42 -2.13
CA SER A 36 1.18 -2.59 -0.67
C SER A 36 0.03 -3.38 -0.04
N CYS A 37 -1.14 -3.44 -0.69
CA CYS A 37 -2.27 -4.26 -0.23
C CYS A 37 -1.89 -5.74 -0.07
N PHE A 38 -0.90 -6.20 -0.83
CA PHE A 38 -0.45 -7.59 -0.80
C PHE A 38 0.59 -7.89 0.28
N ASN A 39 1.14 -6.90 0.98
CA ASN A 39 2.31 -7.08 1.85
C ASN A 39 2.11 -8.13 2.95
N HIS A 40 0.91 -8.25 3.50
CA HIS A 40 0.59 -9.24 4.54
C HIS A 40 0.19 -10.61 3.99
N TYR A 41 -0.13 -10.67 2.69
CA TYR A 41 -0.51 -11.89 1.99
C TYR A 41 0.70 -12.60 1.38
N ILE A 42 1.77 -11.86 1.08
CA ILE A 42 3.00 -12.38 0.49
C ILE A 42 3.99 -12.75 1.58
N LYS A 43 4.27 -14.06 1.72
CA LYS A 43 5.18 -14.57 2.73
C LYS A 43 6.63 -14.11 2.56
N ASP A 44 7.14 -14.17 1.32
CA ASP A 44 8.55 -13.91 1.00
C ASP A 44 8.65 -12.80 -0.05
N ILE A 45 8.46 -11.54 0.37
CA ILE A 45 8.56 -10.39 -0.53
C ILE A 45 10.02 -10.25 -1.03
N PRO A 46 10.27 -10.22 -2.35
CA PRO A 46 11.62 -10.06 -2.88
C PRO A 46 12.27 -8.75 -2.44
N ALA A 47 13.57 -8.78 -2.14
CA ALA A 47 14.32 -7.59 -1.71
C ALA A 47 14.22 -6.43 -2.73
N SER A 48 14.15 -6.73 -4.03
CA SER A 48 13.96 -5.74 -5.09
C SER A 48 12.61 -5.02 -5.01
N ILE A 49 11.57 -5.67 -4.48
CA ILE A 49 10.25 -5.06 -4.26
C ILE A 49 10.27 -4.24 -2.97
N LEU A 50 10.91 -4.73 -1.90
CA LEU A 50 11.09 -3.94 -0.66
C LEU A 50 11.85 -2.64 -0.91
N GLU A 51 12.91 -2.69 -1.73
CA GLU A 51 13.68 -1.51 -2.12
C GLU A 51 12.89 -0.56 -3.02
N LEU A 52 12.00 -1.09 -3.87
CA LEU A 52 11.11 -0.28 -4.72
C LEU A 52 10.21 0.64 -3.88
N TYR A 53 9.71 0.21 -2.72
CA TYR A 53 8.93 1.09 -1.83
C TYR A 53 9.71 2.34 -1.40
N GLN A 54 10.98 2.16 -1.02
CA GLN A 54 11.84 3.28 -0.62
C GLN A 54 12.14 4.23 -1.79
N ILE A 55 12.17 3.69 -3.02
CA ILE A 55 12.32 4.50 -4.22
C ILE A 55 11.05 5.30 -4.48
N ILE A 56 9.87 4.69 -4.41
CA ILE A 56 8.59 5.37 -4.62
C ILE A 56 8.43 6.58 -3.68
N GLU A 57 8.86 6.45 -2.43
CA GLU A 57 8.75 7.48 -1.41
C GLU A 57 9.69 8.68 -1.62
N ASN A 58 10.77 8.49 -2.38
CA ASN A 58 11.77 9.51 -2.63
C ASN A 58 11.89 9.83 -4.13
N LYS A 59 11.34 10.98 -4.53
CA LYS A 59 11.31 11.44 -5.92
C LYS A 59 12.70 11.50 -6.58
N ASP A 60 13.75 11.84 -5.83
CA ASP A 60 15.12 11.91 -6.34
C ASP A 60 15.67 10.53 -6.74
N ARG A 61 15.08 9.47 -6.17
CA ARG A 61 15.43 8.08 -6.43
C ARG A 61 14.60 7.45 -7.53
N TRP A 62 13.55 8.08 -8.06
CA TRP A 62 12.65 7.45 -9.04
C TRP A 62 13.34 6.92 -10.30
N LYS A 63 14.45 7.54 -10.71
CA LYS A 63 15.32 7.04 -11.80
C LYS A 63 15.89 5.64 -11.54
N GLU A 64 16.08 5.25 -10.28
CA GLU A 64 16.57 3.93 -9.88
C GLU A 64 15.53 2.83 -10.14
N ALA A 65 14.25 3.19 -10.34
CA ALA A 65 13.19 2.21 -10.57
C ALA A 65 13.37 1.41 -11.88
N HIS A 66 14.12 1.92 -12.86
CA HIS A 66 14.49 1.14 -14.04
C HIS A 66 15.35 -0.08 -13.66
N VAL A 67 16.33 0.11 -12.76
CA VAL A 67 17.15 -0.98 -12.24
C VAL A 67 16.30 -1.96 -11.42
N GLN A 68 15.35 -1.45 -10.63
CA GLN A 68 14.44 -2.32 -9.87
C GLN A 68 13.54 -3.16 -10.76
N PHE A 69 13.01 -2.60 -11.86
CA PHE A 69 12.27 -3.38 -12.86
C PHE A 69 13.09 -4.57 -13.34
N THR A 70 14.35 -4.35 -13.73
CA THR A 70 15.25 -5.45 -14.15
C THR A 70 15.45 -6.49 -13.06
N ARG A 71 15.70 -6.06 -11.81
CA ARG A 71 15.91 -6.98 -10.68
C ARG A 71 14.67 -7.82 -10.36
N ILE A 72 13.48 -7.22 -10.37
CA ILE A 72 12.21 -7.94 -10.17
C ILE A 72 12.01 -8.98 -11.28
N ARG A 73 12.25 -8.60 -12.53
CA ARG A 73 12.12 -9.49 -13.69
C ARG A 73 13.09 -10.68 -13.61
N VAL A 74 14.37 -10.43 -13.31
CA VAL A 74 15.38 -11.48 -13.14
C VAL A 74 14.98 -12.42 -12.01
N TYR A 75 14.54 -11.88 -10.87
CA TYR A 75 14.04 -12.69 -9.76
C TYR A 75 12.89 -13.62 -10.20
N GLY A 76 11.91 -13.11 -10.95
CA GLY A 76 10.80 -13.92 -11.48
C GLY A 76 11.25 -15.03 -12.44
N LEU A 77 12.26 -14.77 -13.26
CA LEU A 77 12.84 -15.77 -14.17
C LEU A 77 13.58 -16.88 -13.43
N ASP A 78 14.31 -16.53 -12.38
CA ASP A 78 15.06 -17.46 -11.54
C ASP A 78 14.15 -18.25 -10.58
N ASN A 79 13.01 -17.67 -10.19
CA ASN A 79 12.06 -18.25 -9.23
C ASN A 79 10.71 -18.57 -9.89
N LYS A 80 10.71 -19.46 -10.89
CA LYS A 80 9.51 -19.82 -11.68
C LYS A 80 8.32 -20.35 -10.87
N ASN A 81 8.58 -20.85 -9.66
CA ASN A 81 7.55 -21.37 -8.76
C ASN A 81 7.00 -20.32 -7.80
N TYR A 82 7.52 -19.08 -7.82
CA TYR A 82 7.01 -17.99 -7.00
C TYR A 82 5.55 -17.69 -7.34
N LYS A 83 4.69 -17.58 -6.33
CA LYS A 83 3.28 -17.25 -6.48
C LYS A 83 2.85 -16.15 -5.49
N PRO A 84 1.87 -15.32 -5.88
CA PRO A 84 1.24 -15.26 -7.19
C PRO A 84 2.12 -14.58 -8.25
N GLU A 85 2.08 -15.09 -9.48
CA GLU A 85 2.84 -14.52 -10.60
C GLU A 85 2.36 -13.09 -10.94
N ASN A 86 1.06 -12.85 -10.82
CA ASN A 86 0.47 -11.53 -11.07
C ASN A 86 0.98 -10.46 -10.09
N TYR A 87 1.43 -10.84 -8.88
CA TYR A 87 2.06 -9.90 -7.94
C TYR A 87 3.44 -9.44 -8.43
N LEU A 88 4.28 -10.34 -8.95
CA LEU A 88 5.57 -9.94 -9.54
C LEU A 88 5.37 -9.03 -10.77
N ARG A 89 4.42 -9.40 -11.63
CA ARG A 89 4.07 -8.57 -12.80
C ARG A 89 3.53 -7.20 -12.38
N LEU A 90 2.73 -7.13 -11.30
CA LEU A 90 2.26 -5.87 -10.74
C LEU A 90 3.44 -5.01 -10.27
N ALA A 91 4.38 -5.59 -9.52
CA ALA A 91 5.58 -4.89 -9.06
C ALA A 91 6.45 -4.40 -10.23
N GLU A 92 6.56 -5.16 -11.32
CA GLU A 92 7.21 -4.69 -12.56
C GLU A 92 6.53 -3.44 -13.11
N LEU A 93 5.19 -3.42 -13.21
CA LEU A 93 4.46 -2.24 -13.68
C LEU A 93 4.64 -1.05 -12.74
N VAL A 94 4.64 -1.26 -11.42
CA VAL A 94 4.90 -0.21 -10.44
C VAL A 94 6.30 0.40 -10.65
N ALA A 95 7.32 -0.44 -10.87
CA ALA A 95 8.67 0.04 -11.17
C ALA A 95 8.71 0.86 -12.48
N LYS A 96 8.03 0.40 -13.54
CA LYS A 96 7.95 1.12 -14.82
C LYS A 96 7.29 2.49 -14.67
N VAL A 97 6.12 2.57 -14.02
CA VAL A 97 5.43 3.87 -13.86
C VAL A 97 6.19 4.82 -12.95
N THR A 98 6.93 4.28 -11.97
CA THR A 98 7.83 5.08 -11.12
C THR A 98 9.00 5.64 -11.92
N TYR A 99 9.63 4.82 -12.76
CA TYR A 99 10.69 5.29 -13.65
C TYR A 99 10.18 6.34 -14.64
N ASN A 100 9.05 6.07 -15.30
CA ASN A 100 8.45 7.03 -16.24
C ASN A 100 8.15 8.37 -15.53
N ALA A 101 7.66 8.30 -14.28
CA ALA A 101 7.41 9.48 -13.47
C ALA A 101 8.67 10.30 -13.10
N SER A 102 9.88 9.73 -13.26
CA SER A 102 11.14 10.42 -13.00
C SER A 102 11.54 11.42 -14.08
N GLY A 103 10.90 11.37 -15.25
CA GLY A 103 11.21 12.24 -16.39
C GLY A 103 12.57 11.96 -17.06
N GLN A 104 13.19 10.81 -16.79
CA GLN A 104 14.41 10.38 -17.49
C GLN A 104 14.13 10.05 -18.96
N VAL A 105 15.21 10.01 -19.75
CA VAL A 105 15.19 9.54 -21.14
C VAL A 105 14.89 8.04 -21.22
N ASP A 106 14.44 7.57 -22.38
CA ASP A 106 14.10 6.17 -22.66
C ASP A 106 13.04 5.59 -21.69
N PRO A 107 11.84 6.19 -21.58
CA PRO A 107 10.78 5.67 -20.74
C PRO A 107 10.31 4.29 -21.23
N PHE A 108 9.76 3.50 -20.31
CA PHE A 108 9.00 2.31 -20.68
C PHE A 108 7.69 2.70 -21.38
N ASP A 109 7.07 1.73 -22.04
CA ASP A 109 5.78 1.89 -22.72
C ASP A 109 4.74 2.57 -21.80
N TYR A 110 4.17 3.68 -22.27
CA TYR A 110 3.25 4.52 -21.50
C TYR A 110 2.02 3.73 -21.00
N ASP A 111 1.54 2.78 -21.81
CA ASP A 111 0.38 1.94 -21.50
C ASP A 111 0.63 0.92 -20.38
N SER A 112 1.88 0.75 -19.93
CA SER A 112 2.23 -0.11 -18.79
C SER A 112 1.36 0.20 -17.57
N GLY A 113 1.05 1.47 -17.33
CA GLY A 113 0.21 1.87 -16.19
C GLY A 113 -1.27 1.48 -16.32
N HIS A 114 -1.79 1.27 -17.53
CA HIS A 114 -3.20 0.94 -17.77
C HIS A 114 -3.60 -0.41 -17.19
N TYR A 115 -2.62 -1.31 -17.02
CA TYR A 115 -2.85 -2.67 -16.57
C TYR A 115 -2.79 -2.84 -15.05
N ILE A 116 -2.29 -1.84 -14.29
CA ILE A 116 -2.09 -1.93 -12.84
C ILE A 116 -3.36 -2.40 -12.11
N ALA A 117 -4.49 -1.73 -12.36
CA ALA A 117 -5.76 -2.06 -11.69
C ALA A 117 -6.20 -3.51 -11.98
N SER A 118 -6.23 -3.89 -13.26
CA SER A 118 -6.67 -5.24 -13.67
C SER A 118 -5.72 -6.33 -13.16
N LEU A 119 -4.42 -6.05 -13.10
CA LEU A 119 -3.42 -7.01 -12.69
C LEU A 119 -3.40 -7.19 -11.18
N ALA A 120 -3.65 -6.12 -10.42
CA ALA A 120 -3.87 -6.19 -8.99
C ALA A 120 -5.09 -7.06 -8.66
N LEU A 121 -6.24 -6.82 -9.30
CA LEU A 121 -7.44 -7.65 -9.08
C LEU A 121 -7.25 -9.12 -9.51
N LYS A 122 -6.43 -9.39 -10.54
CA LYS A 122 -6.05 -10.76 -10.88
C LYS A 122 -5.07 -11.40 -9.90
N ALA A 123 -4.33 -10.59 -9.14
CA ALA A 123 -3.44 -11.11 -8.11
C ALA A 123 -4.22 -11.52 -6.85
N THR A 124 -5.36 -10.87 -6.56
CA THR A 124 -6.21 -11.21 -5.40
C THR A 124 -6.84 -12.59 -5.53
N GLU A 125 -7.12 -13.04 -6.77
CA GLU A 125 -7.70 -14.37 -7.08
C GLU A 125 -6.88 -15.54 -6.51
N TYR A 126 -5.59 -15.34 -6.23
CA TYR A 126 -4.73 -16.38 -5.64
C TYR A 126 -5.02 -16.64 -4.17
N PHE A 127 -5.52 -15.64 -3.43
CA PHE A 127 -5.64 -15.71 -1.98
C PHE A 127 -7.02 -16.15 -1.49
N ASP A 128 -8.01 -16.21 -2.38
CA ASP A 128 -9.41 -16.54 -2.06
C ASP A 128 -9.95 -15.75 -0.85
N ASP A 129 -9.54 -14.48 -0.72
CA ASP A 129 -9.92 -13.58 0.36
C ASP A 129 -10.62 -12.34 -0.22
N SER A 130 -11.93 -12.27 -0.05
CA SER A 130 -12.74 -11.15 -0.55
C SER A 130 -12.34 -9.81 0.08
N ARG A 131 -11.75 -9.82 1.29
CA ARG A 131 -11.30 -8.60 1.98
C ARG A 131 -10.14 -7.95 1.23
N LEU A 132 -9.24 -8.76 0.65
CA LEU A 132 -8.14 -8.26 -0.18
C LEU A 132 -8.66 -7.67 -1.49
N GLU A 133 -9.63 -8.34 -2.13
CA GLU A 133 -10.25 -7.82 -3.35
C GLU A 133 -10.94 -6.47 -3.10
N GLU A 134 -11.76 -6.37 -2.05
CA GLU A 134 -12.43 -5.13 -1.64
C GLU A 134 -11.44 -4.01 -1.27
N GLU A 135 -10.34 -4.34 -0.60
CA GLU A 135 -9.27 -3.37 -0.28
C GLU A 135 -8.60 -2.85 -1.55
N VAL A 136 -8.21 -3.74 -2.47
CA VAL A 136 -7.58 -3.36 -3.75
C VAL A 136 -8.53 -2.50 -4.58
N GLU A 137 -9.81 -2.87 -4.70
CA GLU A 137 -10.82 -2.06 -5.39
C GLU A 137 -10.98 -0.67 -4.76
N SER A 138 -11.04 -0.61 -3.43
CA SER A 138 -11.17 0.64 -2.69
C SER A 138 -9.98 1.57 -2.93
N VAL A 139 -8.76 1.04 -2.91
CA VAL A 139 -7.53 1.79 -3.18
C VAL A 139 -7.45 2.27 -4.64
N ILE A 140 -7.82 1.42 -5.61
CA ILE A 140 -7.90 1.81 -7.03
C ILE A 140 -8.83 3.01 -7.20
N LEU A 141 -10.00 2.99 -6.53
CA LEU A 141 -11.03 4.02 -6.65
C LEU A 141 -10.80 5.26 -5.78
N LEU A 142 -9.87 5.20 -4.81
CA LEU A 142 -9.64 6.28 -3.85
C LEU A 142 -9.32 7.61 -4.54
N PHE A 143 -8.41 7.56 -5.51
CA PHE A 143 -7.98 8.75 -6.25
C PHE A 143 -8.98 9.15 -7.33
N SER A 144 -9.78 8.21 -7.85
CA SER A 144 -10.82 8.54 -8.82
C SER A 144 -11.93 9.38 -8.18
N ARG A 145 -12.31 9.02 -6.94
CA ARG A 145 -13.40 9.64 -6.16
C ARG A 145 -12.98 10.93 -5.44
N ASN A 146 -11.70 11.10 -5.13
CA ASN A 146 -11.22 12.23 -4.31
C ASN A 146 -10.37 13.21 -5.12
N LYS A 147 -10.98 14.34 -5.51
CA LYS A 147 -10.30 15.40 -6.29
C LYS A 147 -9.07 15.96 -5.57
N ARG A 148 -9.12 16.10 -4.25
CA ARG A 148 -8.01 16.64 -3.44
C ARG A 148 -6.76 15.76 -3.54
N LEU A 149 -6.93 14.44 -3.55
CA LEU A 149 -5.82 13.48 -3.71
C LEU A 149 -5.22 13.48 -5.12
N LYS A 150 -5.99 13.86 -6.13
CA LYS A 150 -5.45 14.09 -7.47
C LYS A 150 -4.55 15.32 -7.47
N ASP A 151 -4.98 16.40 -6.83
CA ASP A 151 -4.34 17.71 -7.00
C ASP A 151 -3.19 17.98 -6.00
N ASN A 152 -3.07 17.18 -4.92
CA ASN A 152 -2.10 17.43 -3.85
C ASN A 152 -1.27 16.19 -3.45
N LEU A 153 0.05 16.29 -3.61
CA LEU A 153 1.01 15.26 -3.25
C LEU A 153 1.13 15.04 -1.73
N GLU A 154 1.01 16.10 -0.92
CA GLU A 154 1.07 15.96 0.55
C GLU A 154 -0.13 15.16 1.06
N ASP A 155 -1.33 15.43 0.52
CA ASP A 155 -2.53 14.67 0.89
C ASP A 155 -2.42 13.19 0.46
N THR A 156 -1.74 12.94 -0.65
CA THR A 156 -1.42 11.58 -1.10
C THR A 156 -0.46 10.88 -0.13
N LYS A 157 0.61 11.56 0.30
CA LYS A 157 1.54 11.02 1.30
C LYS A 157 0.85 10.75 2.63
N ASP A 158 -0.05 11.64 3.05
CA ASP A 158 -0.85 11.45 4.26
C ASP A 158 -1.76 10.23 4.16
N VAL A 159 -2.39 9.99 3.01
CA VAL A 159 -3.16 8.76 2.76
C VAL A 159 -2.29 7.51 2.82
N LEU A 160 -1.10 7.54 2.21
CA LEU A 160 -0.15 6.42 2.28
C LEU A 160 0.24 6.12 3.73
N LEU A 161 0.61 7.15 4.48
CA LEU A 161 0.99 7.05 5.89
C LEU A 161 -0.17 6.53 6.74
N TYR A 162 -1.37 7.06 6.54
CA TYR A 162 -2.57 6.62 7.25
C TYR A 162 -2.85 5.13 7.02
N LYS A 163 -2.74 4.66 5.76
CA LYS A 163 -2.90 3.24 5.46
C LYS A 163 -1.78 2.39 6.08
N LYS A 164 -0.52 2.82 6.04
CA LYS A 164 0.57 2.07 6.70
C LYS A 164 0.33 1.92 8.21
N ILE A 165 -0.22 2.95 8.85
CA ILE A 165 -0.59 2.87 10.27
C ILE A 165 -1.75 1.88 10.46
N ASP A 166 -2.82 1.97 9.66
CA ASP A 166 -3.95 1.01 9.68
C ASP A 166 -3.47 -0.43 9.58
N ASP A 167 -2.56 -0.70 8.64
CA ASP A 167 -1.95 -2.01 8.41
C ASP A 167 -1.14 -2.49 9.64
N ILE A 168 -0.27 -1.65 10.20
CA ILE A 168 0.54 -2.02 11.37
C ILE A 168 -0.36 -2.29 12.59
N LEU A 169 -1.41 -1.49 12.80
CA LEU A 169 -2.34 -1.73 13.91
C LEU A 169 -3.13 -3.03 13.72
N TRP A 170 -3.52 -3.34 12.48
CA TRP A 170 -4.28 -4.55 12.17
C TRP A 170 -3.44 -5.84 12.25
N TYR A 171 -2.28 -5.86 11.61
CA TYR A 171 -1.50 -7.09 11.43
C TYR A 171 -0.42 -7.30 12.49
N ASP A 172 0.16 -6.23 13.03
CA ASP A 172 1.30 -6.34 13.96
C ASP A 172 0.92 -6.08 15.42
N TRP A 173 0.03 -5.12 15.69
CA TRP A 173 -0.30 -4.74 17.06
C TRP A 173 -1.27 -5.72 17.71
N ASP A 174 -2.40 -5.98 17.05
CA ASP A 174 -3.47 -6.93 17.40
C ASP A 174 -3.49 -7.43 18.85
N PRO A 175 -3.72 -6.53 19.84
CA PRO A 175 -3.60 -6.88 21.25
C PRO A 175 -4.68 -7.88 21.71
N ILE A 176 -5.78 -8.01 20.98
CA ILE A 176 -6.88 -8.93 21.30
C ILE A 176 -6.71 -10.28 20.55
N GLY A 177 -5.92 -10.32 19.48
CA GLY A 177 -5.74 -11.54 18.67
C GLY A 177 -6.95 -11.83 17.79
N ILE A 178 -7.55 -10.81 17.17
CA ILE A 178 -8.79 -10.93 16.39
C ILE A 178 -8.61 -10.64 14.90
N ASN A 179 -7.39 -10.36 14.45
CA ASN A 179 -7.16 -9.91 13.06
C ASN A 179 -7.46 -10.99 11.99
N ASP A 180 -7.62 -12.24 12.39
CA ASP A 180 -7.96 -13.38 11.54
C ASP A 180 -9.47 -13.66 11.48
N ILE A 181 -10.22 -13.26 12.50
CA ILE A 181 -11.65 -13.59 12.67
C ILE A 181 -12.60 -12.38 12.64
N ALA A 182 -12.11 -11.18 12.91
CA ALA A 182 -12.93 -9.98 13.02
C ALA A 182 -12.85 -9.09 11.76
N PRO A 183 -13.84 -8.19 11.56
CA PRO A 183 -13.76 -7.14 10.57
C PRO A 183 -12.58 -6.19 10.82
N ARG A 184 -11.98 -5.68 9.73
CA ARG A 184 -10.80 -4.78 9.80
C ARG A 184 -11.03 -3.47 10.55
N ASP A 185 -12.29 -3.03 10.66
CA ASP A 185 -12.63 -1.73 11.24
C ASP A 185 -12.52 -1.67 12.77
N GLU A 186 -12.33 -2.80 13.45
CA GLU A 186 -12.15 -2.87 14.91
C GLU A 186 -10.99 -1.98 15.40
N TYR A 187 -9.81 -2.08 14.76
CA TYR A 187 -8.65 -1.25 15.13
C TYR A 187 -8.56 0.07 14.37
N ARG A 188 -9.36 0.23 13.31
CA ARG A 188 -9.33 1.43 12.46
C ARG A 188 -9.68 2.71 13.22
N SER A 189 -10.48 2.60 14.27
CA SER A 189 -10.88 3.73 15.13
C SER A 189 -9.69 4.40 15.84
N TYR A 190 -8.56 3.71 16.02
CA TYR A 190 -7.36 4.21 16.68
C TYR A 190 -6.38 4.92 15.73
N VAL A 191 -6.48 4.65 14.42
CA VAL A 191 -5.58 5.20 13.39
C VAL A 191 -5.53 6.74 13.37
N PRO A 192 -6.66 7.49 13.45
CA PRO A 192 -6.61 8.95 13.40
C PRO A 192 -5.71 9.58 14.46
N GLU A 193 -5.72 9.02 15.67
CA GLU A 193 -4.97 9.58 16.78
C GLU A 193 -3.47 9.27 16.67
N ILE A 194 -3.12 8.05 16.29
CA ILE A 194 -1.73 7.68 16.02
C ILE A 194 -1.17 8.50 14.85
N PHE A 195 -1.96 8.68 13.79
CA PHE A 195 -1.61 9.54 12.66
C PHE A 195 -1.38 10.98 13.12
N SER A 196 -2.24 11.53 13.97
CA SER A 196 -2.08 12.89 14.53
C SER A 196 -0.78 13.03 15.33
N LEU A 197 -0.44 12.04 16.17
CA LEU A 197 0.82 12.00 16.91
C LEU A 197 2.04 11.98 15.97
N ILE A 198 1.98 11.19 14.89
CA ILE A 198 3.05 11.15 13.89
C ILE A 198 3.21 12.51 13.19
N LYS A 199 2.11 13.16 12.76
CA LYS A 199 2.16 14.50 12.17
C LYS A 199 2.67 15.55 13.16
N ALA A 200 2.45 15.36 14.45
CA ALA A 200 3.01 16.18 15.53
C ALA A 200 4.49 15.85 15.87
N LYS A 201 5.13 14.93 15.13
CA LYS A 201 6.50 14.45 15.37
C LYS A 201 6.71 13.84 16.76
N ALA A 202 5.68 13.18 17.29
CA ALA A 202 5.75 12.47 18.55
C ALA A 202 6.84 11.39 18.52
N GLY A 203 7.54 11.24 19.64
CA GLY A 203 8.59 10.24 19.78
C GLY A 203 8.05 8.82 19.97
N LYS A 204 8.94 7.83 19.84
CA LYS A 204 8.63 6.40 20.01
C LYS A 204 7.89 6.11 21.32
N GLN A 205 8.33 6.74 22.41
CA GLN A 205 7.74 6.51 23.73
C GLN A 205 6.31 7.07 23.83
N GLU A 206 6.03 8.21 23.22
CA GLU A 206 4.70 8.84 23.26
C GLU A 206 3.68 7.99 22.51
N ILE A 207 4.05 7.50 21.32
CA ILE A 207 3.21 6.59 20.53
C ILE A 207 3.00 5.27 21.28
N ALA A 208 4.05 4.68 21.85
CA ALA A 208 3.94 3.43 22.61
C ALA A 208 3.05 3.58 23.84
N ASN A 209 3.18 4.69 24.58
CA ASN A 209 2.31 4.99 25.72
C ASN A 209 0.85 5.14 25.26
N ARG A 210 0.61 5.72 24.08
CA ARG A 210 -0.75 5.86 23.57
C ARG A 210 -1.37 4.52 23.19
N LEU A 211 -0.62 3.67 22.49
CA LEU A 211 -1.04 2.30 22.17
C LEU A 211 -1.36 1.52 23.44
N HIS A 212 -0.49 1.58 24.44
CA HIS A 212 -0.70 0.90 25.72
C HIS A 212 -1.98 1.38 26.42
N LYS A 213 -2.29 2.68 26.35
CA LYS A 213 -3.57 3.20 26.86
C LYS A 213 -4.77 2.63 26.11
N PHE A 214 -4.69 2.47 24.78
CA PHE A 214 -5.77 1.80 24.06
C PHE A 214 -5.95 0.35 24.55
N GLU A 215 -4.87 -0.39 24.76
CA GLU A 215 -4.94 -1.75 25.30
C GLU A 215 -5.62 -1.76 26.69
N THR A 216 -5.16 -0.91 27.61
CA THR A 216 -5.60 -0.97 29.02
C THR A 216 -6.92 -0.26 29.32
N GLU A 217 -7.17 0.89 28.69
CA GLU A 217 -8.32 1.75 28.99
C GLU A 217 -9.50 1.49 28.04
N ASN A 218 -9.23 1.31 26.74
CA ASN A 218 -10.29 1.14 25.74
C ASN A 218 -10.69 -0.33 25.57
N MET A 219 -9.72 -1.24 25.60
CA MET A 219 -9.95 -2.69 25.39
C MET A 219 -9.99 -3.49 26.70
N ALA A 220 -9.70 -2.85 27.84
CA ALA A 220 -9.64 -3.48 29.16
C ALA A 220 -8.70 -4.70 29.24
N MET A 221 -7.62 -4.69 28.46
CA MET A 221 -6.55 -5.70 28.49
C MET A 221 -5.50 -5.35 29.56
N SER A 222 -4.64 -6.31 29.92
CA SER A 222 -3.48 -6.01 30.79
C SER A 222 -2.46 -5.07 30.11
N GLY A 223 -2.42 -5.08 28.78
CA GLY A 223 -1.47 -4.35 27.95
C GLY A 223 -0.04 -4.90 27.99
N SER A 224 0.79 -4.46 27.03
CA SER A 224 2.23 -4.73 26.97
C SER A 224 2.98 -3.53 26.41
N ILE A 225 3.61 -2.74 27.29
CA ILE A 225 4.38 -1.56 26.86
C ILE A 225 5.58 -1.95 25.99
N GLU A 226 6.17 -3.13 26.19
CA GLU A 226 7.26 -3.64 25.37
C GLU A 226 6.80 -3.95 23.94
N ASN A 227 5.63 -4.58 23.79
CA ASN A 227 5.01 -4.77 22.48
C ASN A 227 4.71 -3.41 21.83
N CYS A 228 4.06 -2.52 22.57
CA CYS A 228 3.75 -1.15 22.11
C CYS A 228 4.99 -0.38 21.64
N LEU A 229 6.15 -0.54 22.30
CA LEU A 229 7.41 0.06 21.87
C LEU A 229 7.92 -0.51 20.55
N THR A 230 7.73 -1.81 20.33
CA THR A 230 8.07 -2.49 19.07
C THR A 230 7.18 -1.98 17.94
N ILE A 231 5.87 -1.88 18.18
CA ILE A 231 4.90 -1.34 17.22
C ILE A 231 5.17 0.13 16.92
N ALA A 232 5.39 0.96 17.95
CA ALA A 232 5.72 2.39 17.77
C ALA A 232 7.00 2.60 16.94
N LYS A 233 8.00 1.73 17.11
CA LYS A 233 9.21 1.75 16.27
C LYS A 233 8.87 1.46 14.81
N LYS A 234 8.06 0.43 14.53
CA LYS A 234 7.61 0.13 13.16
C LYS A 234 6.91 1.34 12.54
N ILE A 235 5.98 1.95 13.28
CA ILE A 235 5.22 3.12 12.81
C ILE A 235 6.14 4.31 12.50
N ILE A 236 7.11 4.63 13.37
CA ILE A 236 8.03 5.75 13.10
C ILE A 236 8.90 5.48 11.87
N CYS A 237 9.32 4.24 11.64
CA CYS A 237 10.07 3.84 10.45
C CYS A 237 9.25 3.89 9.15
N THR A 238 7.95 4.22 9.21
CA THR A 238 7.12 4.42 8.01
C THR A 238 7.09 5.85 7.48
N GLN A 239 7.71 6.80 8.20
CA GLN A 239 7.93 8.20 7.79
C GLN A 239 8.99 8.33 6.71
#